data_AF-A0A5E5R8X6-F1
#
_entry.id   AF-A0A5E5R8X6-F1
#
_cell.length_a   1.000
_cell.length_b   1.000
_cell.length_c   1.000
_cell.angle_alpha   90.00
_cell.angle_beta   90.00
_cell.angle_gamma   90.00
#
_symmetry.space_group_name_H-M   'P 1'
#
loop_
_entity.id
_entity.type
_entity.pdbx_description
1 polymer ?
#
loop_
_entity_poly.entity_id
_entity_poly.type
_entity_poly.pdbx_seq_one_letter_code
_entity_poly.pdbx_strand_id
1 'polypeptide(L)' 'MTRNEYDEMEATANVALAGLLAGDCQLANNPHALVECAFDIAEAFNAEKKRRLGERPEWVN' A
#
# COMPACT_ATOMS: atom_id res chain seq x y z
N MET A 1 13.63 -3.07 -5.61
CA MET A 1 12.26 -3.50 -5.88
C MET A 1 12.29 -4.62 -6.91
N THR A 2 11.96 -5.83 -6.50
CA THR A 2 11.68 -6.99 -7.36
C THR A 2 10.29 -6.84 -7.99
N ARG A 3 9.96 -7.68 -8.97
CA ARG A 3 8.61 -7.68 -9.58
C ARG A 3 7.52 -7.96 -8.54
N ASN A 4 7.76 -8.89 -7.62
CA ASN A 4 6.81 -9.16 -6.53
C ASN A 4 6.66 -7.96 -5.59
N GLU A 5 7.76 -7.27 -5.26
CA GLU A 5 7.69 -6.06 -4.42
C GLU A 5 6.90 -4.93 -5.10
N TYR A 6 7.00 -4.82 -6.43
CA TYR A 6 6.19 -3.89 -7.22
C TYR A 6 4.70 -4.26 -7.16
N ASP A 7 4.36 -5.51 -7.49
CA ASP A 7 2.96 -5.98 -7.52
C ASP A 7 2.29 -5.88 -6.14
N GLU A 8 3.04 -6.17 -5.06
CA GLU A 8 2.56 -6.01 -3.69
C GLU A 8 2.33 -4.55 -3.30
N MET A 9 3.22 -3.64 -3.72
CA MET A 9 3.09 -2.21 -3.46
C MET A 9 1.86 -1.64 -4.18
N GLU A 10 1.70 -1.95 -5.47
CA GLU A 10 0.55 -1.53 -6.26
C GLU A 10 -0.77 -2.05 -5.67
N ALA A 11 -0.82 -3.33 -5.30
CA ALA A 11 -2.00 -3.92 -4.69
C ALA A 11 -2.37 -3.24 -3.35
N THR A 12 -1.37 -2.98 -2.50
CA THR A 12 -1.60 -2.34 -1.20
C THR A 12 -2.04 -0.89 -1.36
N ALA A 13 -1.41 -0.13 -2.27
CA ALA A 13 -1.79 1.25 -2.56
C ALA A 13 -3.22 1.35 -3.11
N ASN A 14 -3.64 0.43 -3.99
CA ASN A 14 -5.02 0.39 -4.49
C ASN A 14 -6.05 0.16 -3.38
N VAL A 15 -5.75 -0.72 -2.41
CA VAL A 15 -6.62 -0.94 -1.24
C VAL A 15 -6.67 0.30 -0.35
N ALA A 16 -5.53 0.94 -0.10
CA ALA A 16 -5.47 2.18 0.67
C ALA A 16 -6.26 3.30 0.00
N LEU A 17 -6.13 3.46 -1.32
CA LEU A 17 -6.89 4.44 -2.10
C LEU A 17 -8.39 4.20 -2.02
N ALA A 18 -8.85 2.94 -2.13
CA ALA A 18 -10.25 2.61 -1.96
C ALA A 18 -10.77 2.98 -0.56
N GLY A 19 -9.98 2.74 0.49
CA GLY A 19 -10.30 3.15 1.86
C GLY A 19 -10.36 4.67 2.02
N LEU A 20 -9.42 5.41 1.43
CA LEU A 20 -9.40 6.87 1.43
C LEU A 20 -10.60 7.47 0.68
N LEU A 21 -11.00 6.86 -0.44
CA LEU A 21 -12.18 7.27 -1.21
C LEU A 21 -13.50 6.96 -0.49
N ALA A 22 -13.57 5.86 0.25
CA ALA A 22 -14.75 5.45 1.00
C ALA A 22 -14.92 6.23 2.32
N GLY A 23 -13.82 6.71 2.90
CA GLY A 23 -13.85 7.57 4.08
C GLY A 23 -14.29 9.00 3.74
N ASP A 24 -14.70 9.76 4.76
CA ASP A 24 -14.95 11.20 4.64
C ASP A 24 -13.63 11.99 4.60
N CYS A 25 -12.80 11.61 3.64
CA CYS A 25 -11.50 12.20 3.41
C CYS A 25 -11.71 13.50 2.63
N GLN A 26 -11.41 14.64 3.26
CA GLN A 26 -11.47 15.96 2.62
C GLN A 26 -10.55 16.08 1.39
N LEU A 27 -9.68 15.10 1.15
CA LEU A 27 -8.80 15.02 -0.01
C LEU A 27 -9.51 14.47 -1.26
N ALA A 28 -10.78 14.04 -1.19
CA ALA A 28 -11.54 13.55 -2.36
C ALA A 28 -11.55 14.52 -3.56
N ASN A 29 -11.45 15.82 -3.29
CA ASN A 29 -11.40 16.87 -4.31
C ASN A 29 -9.99 17.09 -4.91
N ASN A 30 -8.98 16.39 -4.40
CA ASN A 30 -7.60 16.45 -4.90
C ASN A 30 -7.08 15.02 -5.16
N PRO A 31 -7.30 14.49 -6.38
CA PRO A 31 -6.88 13.13 -6.74
C PRO A 31 -5.37 12.88 -6.59
N HIS A 32 -4.52 13.90 -6.83
CA HIS A 32 -3.08 13.75 -6.67
C HIS A 32 -2.69 13.48 -5.22
N ALA A 33 -3.23 14.26 -4.28
CA ALA A 33 -2.98 14.07 -2.85
C ALA A 33 -3.51 12.72 -2.34
N LEU A 34 -4.64 12.24 -2.87
CA LEU A 34 -5.17 10.91 -2.55
C LEU A 34 -4.21 9.79 -2.95
N VAL A 35 -3.67 9.85 -4.17
CA VAL A 35 -2.74 8.84 -4.68
C VAL A 35 -1.44 8.85 -3.88
N GLU A 36 -0.89 10.04 -3.58
CA GLU A 36 0.30 10.18 -2.72
C GLU A 36 0.06 9.53 -1.35
N CYS A 37 -1.03 9.88 -0.67
CA CYS A 37 -1.38 9.26 0.63
C CYS A 37 -1.57 7.74 0.53
N ALA A 38 -2.11 7.24 -0.57
CA ALA A 38 -2.29 5.80 -0.76
C ALA A 38 -0.94 5.06 -0.84
N PHE A 39 0.05 5.64 -1.54
CA PHE A 39 1.41 5.10 -1.57
C PHE A 39 2.11 5.24 -0.22
N ASP A 40 1.97 6.37 0.48
CA ASP A 40 2.55 6.55 1.82
C ASP A 40 2.04 5.47 2.80
N ILE A 41 0.74 5.16 2.75
CA ILE A 41 0.13 4.09 3.55
C ILE A 41 0.70 2.73 3.15
N ALA A 42 0.85 2.46 1.85
CA ALA A 42 1.39 1.20 1.36
C ALA A 42 2.85 0.99 1.79
N GLU A 43 3.67 2.04 1.74
CA GLU A 43 5.05 2.03 2.24
C GLU A 43 5.10 1.79 3.75
N ALA A 44 4.30 2.51 4.52
CA ALA A 44 4.21 2.35 5.96
C ALA A 44 3.76 0.92 6.35
N PHE A 45 2.77 0.37 5.63
CA PHE A 45 2.31 -0.99 5.82
C PHE A 45 3.41 -2.00 5.48
N ASN A 46 4.13 -1.82 4.37
CA ASN A 46 5.18 -2.75 3.97
C ASN A 46 6.36 -2.74 4.96
N ALA A 47 6.74 -1.57 5.46
CA ALA A 47 7.76 -1.45 6.51
C ALA A 47 7.35 -2.19 7.80
N GLU A 48 6.10 -2.02 8.24
CA GLU A 48 5.58 -2.69 9.42
C GLU A 48 5.40 -4.20 9.22
N LYS A 49 4.94 -4.62 8.03
CA LYS A 49 4.84 -6.02 7.62
C LYS A 49 6.19 -6.71 7.73
N LYS A 50 7.25 -6.10 7.18
CA LYS A 50 8.63 -6.61 7.29
C LYS A 50 9.10 -6.68 8.74
N ARG A 51 8.81 -5.66 9.55
CA ARG A 51 9.19 -5.62 10.97
C ARG A 51 8.51 -6.73 11.79
N ARG A 52 7.24 -7.05 11.50
CA ARG A 52 6.46 -8.04 12.25
C ARG A 52 6.59 -9.47 11.75
N LEU A 53 6.61 -9.65 10.43
CA LEU A 53 6.55 -10.96 9.78
C LEU A 53 7.90 -11.44 9.26
N GLY A 54 8.88 -10.53 9.13
CA GLY A 54 10.16 -10.83 8.49
C GLY A 54 10.06 -10.86 6.97
N GLU A 55 10.98 -11.60 6.35
CA GLU A 55 10.96 -11.83 4.91
C GLU A 55 9.82 -12.77 4.52
N ARG A 56 9.23 -12.54 3.34
CA ARG A 56 8.18 -13.41 2.82
C ARG A 56 8.78 -14.82 2.62
N PRO A 57 8.17 -15.88 3.17
CA PRO A 57 8.65 -17.24 2.95
C PRO A 57 8.63 -17.57 1.45
N GLU A 58 9.64 -18.31 0.99
CA GLU A 58 9.62 -18.88 -0.35
C GLU A 58 8.43 -19.86 -0.47
N TRP A 59 7.88 -19.96 -1.67
CA TRP A 59 6.87 -20.95 -1.96
C TRP A 59 7.45 -22.35 -1.74
N VAL A 60 6.90 -23.09 -0.78
CA VAL A 60 7.21 -24.51 -0.62
C VAL A 60 6.33 -25.25 -1.63
N ASN A 61 6.97 -25.80 -2.67
CA ASN A 61 6.31 -26.67 -3.64
C ASN A 61 5.89 -28.01 -3.01
#